data_AF-A0A9X4E1E3-F1
#
_entry.id   AF-A0A9X4E1E3-F1
#
_cell.length_a   1.000
_cell.length_b   1.000
_cell.length_c   1.000
_cell.angle_alpha   90.00
_cell.angle_beta   90.00
_cell.angle_gamma   90.00
#
_symmetry.space_group_name_H-M   'P 1'
#
loop_
_entity.id
_entity.type
_entity.pdbx_description
1 polymer ?
#
loop_
_entity_poly.entity_id
_entity_poly.type
_entity_poly.pdbx_seq_one_letter_code
_entity_poly.pdbx_strand_id
1 'polypeptide(L)'
;MRYTKRLLTTVLLGSILIISGCSAISKKIEQAFAIKSDYYTQTQSGGSIENRYKGLGKYAVESQVLSSGQSRFTTYKIWYPTKNQPR
;
A
#
# COMPACT_ATOMS: atom_id res chain seq x y z
N MET A 1 28.03 28.32 41.26
CA MET A 1 26.78 27.59 40.91
C MET A 1 25.90 28.23 39.83
N ARG A 2 26.03 29.51 39.47
CA ARG A 2 25.20 30.13 38.39
C ARG A 2 25.59 29.68 36.97
N TYR A 3 26.88 29.46 36.70
CA TYR A 3 27.39 29.07 35.38
C TYR A 3 27.03 27.63 34.99
N THR A 4 27.14 26.68 35.93
CA THR A 4 26.78 25.28 35.70
C THR A 4 25.28 25.10 35.39
N LYS A 5 24.40 25.89 36.04
CA LYS A 5 22.96 25.89 35.74
C LYS A 5 22.64 26.44 34.34
N ARG A 6 23.34 27.51 33.91
CA ARG A 6 23.18 28.10 32.57
C ARG A 6 23.64 27.16 31.46
N LEU A 7 24.77 26.47 31.68
CA LEU A 7 25.33 25.49 30.74
C LEU A 7 24.42 24.26 30.60
N LEU A 8 23.84 23.79 31.70
CA LEU A 8 22.89 22.68 31.70
C LEU A 8 21.62 23.01 30.91
N THR A 9 21.07 24.22 31.10
CA THR A 9 19.88 24.67 30.35
C THR A 9 20.12 24.80 28.86
N THR A 10 21.28 25.28 28.41
CA THR A 10 21.58 25.37 26.97
C THR A 10 21.75 24.00 26.33
N VAL A 11 22.39 23.05 27.02
CA VAL A 11 22.50 21.67 26.53
C VAL A 11 21.14 21.01 26.41
N LEU A 12 20.25 21.23 27.39
CA LEU A 12 18.89 20.68 27.39
C LEU A 12 18.02 21.27 26.28
N LEU A 13 18.09 22.59 26.04
CA LEU A 13 17.38 23.23 24.93
C LEU A 13 17.94 22.79 23.56
N GLY A 14 19.26 22.62 23.46
CA GLY A 14 19.91 22.13 22.24
C GLY A 14 19.48 20.71 21.88
N SER A 15 19.39 19.81 22.85
CA SER A 15 18.97 18.42 22.59
C SER A 15 17.51 18.30 22.16
N ILE A 16 16.60 19.11 22.72
CA ILE A 16 15.18 19.14 22.34
C ILE A 16 15.00 19.57 20.87
N LEU A 17 15.79 20.54 20.40
CA LEU A 17 15.76 21.01 19.02
C LEU A 17 16.26 19.94 18.03
N ILE A 18 17.32 19.21 18.39
CA ILE A 18 17.87 18.14 17.55
C ILE A 18 16.87 16.98 17.42
N ILE A 19 16.24 16.56 18.52
CA ILE A 19 15.27 15.45 18.51
C ILE A 19 14.04 15.80 17.66
N SER A 20 13.51 17.03 17.78
CA SER A 20 12.38 17.48 16.97
C SER A 20 12.71 17.53 15.47
N GLY A 21 13.94 17.92 15.12
CA GLY A 21 14.42 17.90 13.74
C GLY A 21 14.47 16.49 13.14
N CYS A 22 14.97 15.51 13.90
CA CYS A 22 15.02 14.12 13.45
C CYS A 22 13.63 13.52 13.19
N SER A 23 12.63 13.80 14.04
CA SER A 23 11.27 13.26 13.86
C SER A 23 10.57 13.79 12.60
N ALA A 24 10.83 15.03 12.20
CA ALA A 24 10.24 15.61 11.00
C ALA A 24 10.77 14.94 9.71
N ILE A 25 12.06 14.59 9.69
CA ILE A 25 12.70 13.90 8.57
C ILE A 25 12.15 12.47 8.44
N SER A 26 11.98 11.76 9.55
CA SER A 26 11.41 10.40 9.55
C SER A 26 10.01 10.36 8.94
N LYS A 27 9.12 11.29 9.32
CA LYS A 27 7.76 11.37 8.74
C LYS A 27 7.76 11.66 7.25
N LYS A 28 8.68 12.52 6.77
CA LYS A 28 8.81 12.84 5.34
C LYS A 28 9.25 11.61 4.53
N ILE A 29 10.18 10.83 5.07
CA ILE A 29 10.66 9.59 4.47
C ILE A 29 9.53 8.54 4.41
N GLU A 30 8.80 8.34 5.51
CA GLU A 30 7.65 7.43 5.54
C GLU A 30 6.57 7.82 4.51
N GLN A 31 6.27 9.12 4.37
CA GLN A 31 5.32 9.60 3.36
C GLN A 31 5.83 9.43 1.93
N ALA A 32 7.14 9.55 1.70
CA ALA A 32 7.72 9.38 0.37
C ALA A 32 7.67 7.92 -0.12
N PHE A 33 7.75 6.96 0.80
CA PHE A 33 7.66 5.53 0.49
C PHE A 33 6.27 4.92 0.73
N ALA A 34 5.32 5.71 1.23
CA ALA A 34 3.94 5.25 1.41
C ALA A 34 3.31 4.95 0.05
N ILE A 35 2.82 3.72 -0.11
CA ILE A 35 1.93 3.37 -1.22
C ILE A 35 0.71 4.29 -1.13
N LYS A 36 0.42 5.03 -2.21
CA LYS A 36 -0.73 5.92 -2.25
C LYS A 36 -2.00 5.15 -1.89
N SER A 37 -2.90 5.76 -1.14
CA SER A 37 -4.13 5.10 -0.69
C SER A 37 -5.01 4.62 -1.84
N ASP A 38 -4.87 5.23 -3.02
CA ASP A 38 -5.61 4.93 -4.25
C ASP A 38 -4.85 4.01 -5.22
N TYR A 39 -3.63 3.57 -4.88
CA TYR A 39 -2.81 2.70 -5.74
C TYR A 39 -3.59 1.46 -6.22
N TYR A 40 -4.37 0.85 -5.32
CA TYR A 40 -5.15 -0.35 -5.62
C TYR A 40 -6.50 -0.08 -6.29
N THR A 41 -6.94 1.17 -6.37
CA THR A 41 -8.15 1.58 -7.10
C THR A 41 -7.87 1.97 -8.55
N GLN A 42 -6.59 2.15 -8.92
CA GLN A 42 -6.20 2.56 -10.27
C GLN A 42 -6.13 1.40 -11.27
N THR A 43 -6.12 0.15 -10.83
CA THR A 43 -6.11 -1.02 -11.71
C THR A 43 -7.52 -1.35 -12.22
N GLN A 44 -7.89 -0.79 -13.37
CA GLN A 44 -9.11 -1.17 -14.08
C GLN A 44 -8.87 -2.45 -14.90
N SER A 45 -9.53 -3.55 -14.52
CA SER A 45 -9.51 -4.83 -15.25
C SER A 45 -10.41 -4.86 -16.49
N GLY A 46 -10.65 -3.69 -17.10
CA GLY A 46 -11.56 -3.50 -18.23
C GLY A 46 -11.04 -2.53 -19.28
N GLY A 47 -9.72 -2.38 -19.37
CA GLY A 47 -9.06 -1.59 -20.40
C GLY A 47 -9.29 -2.15 -21.80
N SER A 48 -8.87 -1.38 -22.81
CA SER A 48 -9.04 -1.76 -24.22
C SER A 48 -8.35 -3.08 -24.56
N ILE A 49 -7.22 -3.39 -23.91
CA ILE A 49 -6.48 -4.64 -24.10
C ILE A 49 -7.24 -5.80 -23.46
N GLU A 50 -7.64 -5.67 -22.20
CA GLU A 50 -8.41 -6.69 -21.48
C GLU A 50 -9.70 -7.01 -22.23
N ASN A 51 -10.44 -6.01 -22.71
CA ASN A 51 -11.66 -6.23 -23.49
C ASN A 51 -11.38 -6.90 -24.84
N ARG A 52 -10.26 -6.59 -25.49
CA ARG A 52 -9.89 -7.20 -26.78
C ARG A 52 -9.54 -8.68 -26.64
N TYR A 53 -8.88 -9.08 -25.56
CA TYR A 53 -8.35 -10.44 -25.42
C TYR A 53 -9.12 -11.32 -24.44
N LYS A 54 -10.03 -10.75 -23.64
CA LYS A 54 -10.91 -11.52 -22.75
C LYS A 54 -11.78 -12.47 -23.56
N GLY A 55 -11.74 -13.75 -23.18
CA GLY A 55 -12.55 -14.80 -23.84
C GLY A 55 -11.94 -15.40 -25.10
N LEU A 56 -10.76 -14.96 -25.55
CA LEU A 56 -10.06 -15.56 -26.70
C LEU A 56 -9.25 -16.82 -26.35
N GLY A 57 -9.24 -17.23 -25.08
CA GLY A 57 -8.58 -18.45 -24.67
C GLY A 57 -9.30 -19.70 -25.18
N LYS A 58 -8.54 -20.77 -25.44
CA LYS A 58 -9.09 -22.08 -25.86
C LYS A 58 -9.95 -22.80 -24.81
N TYR A 59 -9.98 -22.28 -23.59
CA TYR A 59 -10.68 -22.89 -22.48
C TYR A 59 -11.96 -22.12 -22.16
N ALA A 60 -13.05 -22.85 -21.93
CA ALA A 60 -14.20 -22.26 -21.26
C ALA A 60 -13.82 -21.96 -19.81
N VAL A 61 -14.13 -20.77 -19.31
CA VAL A 61 -13.71 -20.30 -17.98
C VAL A 61 -14.95 -19.98 -17.13
N GLU A 62 -14.93 -20.41 -15.88
CA GLU A 62 -15.89 -20.04 -14.85
C GLU A 62 -15.23 -19.13 -13.81
N SER A 63 -16.04 -18.48 -12.98
CA SER A 63 -15.53 -17.68 -11.87
C SER A 63 -16.34 -17.84 -10.60
N GLN A 64 -15.66 -17.75 -9.46
CA GLN A 64 -16.29 -17.71 -8.14
C GLN A 64 -15.79 -16.50 -7.35
N VAL A 65 -16.68 -15.89 -6.56
CA VAL A 65 -16.36 -14.78 -5.66
C VAL A 65 -16.32 -15.33 -4.24
N LEU A 66 -15.22 -15.06 -3.54
CA LEU A 66 -14.97 -15.54 -2.18
C LEU A 66 -14.67 -14.38 -1.25
N SER A 67 -15.02 -14.54 0.04
CA SER A 67 -14.60 -13.61 1.09
C SER A 67 -13.11 -13.75 1.34
N SER A 68 -12.39 -12.63 1.46
CA SER A 68 -10.96 -12.63 1.75
C SER A 68 -10.64 -12.71 3.25
N GLY A 69 -11.62 -12.40 4.11
CA GLY A 69 -11.39 -12.17 5.55
C GLY A 69 -10.58 -10.91 5.87
N GLN A 70 -10.23 -10.08 4.89
CA GLN A 70 -9.46 -8.84 5.07
C GLN A 70 -10.37 -7.60 5.03
N SER A 71 -10.07 -6.61 5.87
CA SER A 71 -10.83 -5.36 5.95
C SER A 71 -10.72 -4.48 4.71
N ARG A 72 -9.56 -4.48 4.04
CA ARG A 72 -9.28 -3.63 2.87
C ARG A 72 -9.79 -4.20 1.55
N PHE A 73 -9.73 -5.52 1.38
CA PHE A 73 -10.12 -6.20 0.14
C PHE A 73 -11.15 -7.26 0.45
N THR A 74 -12.40 -6.88 0.73
CA THR A 74 -13.41 -7.75 1.35
C THR A 74 -13.71 -9.04 0.57
N THR A 75 -13.56 -9.01 -0.74
CA THR A 75 -13.81 -10.16 -1.63
C THR A 75 -12.75 -10.26 -2.71
N TYR A 76 -12.53 -11.48 -3.22
CA TYR A 76 -11.72 -11.72 -4.41
C TYR A 76 -12.44 -12.68 -5.36
N LYS A 77 -12.16 -12.55 -6.67
CA LYS A 77 -12.75 -13.37 -7.72
C LYS A 77 -11.67 -14.28 -8.31
N ILE A 78 -11.91 -15.60 -8.25
CA ILE A 78 -11.06 -16.60 -8.90
C ILE A 78 -11.69 -16.97 -10.24
N TRP A 79 -10.87 -17.04 -11.29
CA TRP A 79 -11.25 -17.53 -12.62
C TRP A 79 -10.54 -18.88 -12.85
N TYR A 80 -11.27 -19.89 -13.30
CA TYR A 80 -10.73 -21.23 -13.51
C TYR A 80 -11.35 -21.91 -14.75
N PRO A 81 -10.61 -22.77 -15.47
CA PRO A 81 -11.19 -23.54 -16.57
C PRO A 81 -12.32 -24.45 -16.09
N THR A 82 -13.40 -24.56 -16.85
CA THR A 82 -14.46 -25.54 -16.58
C THR A 82 -13.91 -26.97 -16.68
N LYS A 83 -14.53 -27.93 -15.96
CA LYS A 83 -14.09 -29.35 -16.03
C LYS A 83 -14.33 -30.00 -17.40
N ASN A 84 -15.30 -29.51 -18.16
CA ASN A 84 -15.75 -30.09 -19.42
C ASN A 84 -15.00 -29.48 -20.62
N GLN A 85 -13.66 -29.40 -20.56
CA GLN A 85 -12.88 -28.89 -21.69
C GLN A 85 -12.88 -29.90 -22.84
N PRO A 86 -13.02 -29.46 -24.11
CA PRO A 86 -12.66 -30.31 -25.24
C PRO A 86 -11.17 -30.63 -25.17
N ARG A 87 -10.82 -31.92 -25.31
CA ARG A 87 -9.42 -32.40 -25.33
C ARG A 87 -8.73 -32.03 -26.63
#